data_AF-A0A3A4ZZ87-F1
#
_entry.id   AF-A0A3A4ZZ87-F1
#
_cell.length_a   1.000
_cell.length_b   1.000
_cell.length_c   1.000
_cell.angle_alpha   90.00
_cell.angle_beta   90.00
_cell.angle_gamma   90.00
#
_symmetry.space_group_name_H-M   'P 1'
#
loop_
_entity.id
_entity.type
_entity.pdbx_description
1 polymer ?
#
loop_
_entity_poly.entity_id
_entity_poly.type
_entity_poly.pdbx_seq_one_letter_code
_entity_poly.pdbx_strand_id
1 'polypeptide(L)'
;MAQEPMMKTFSFGGGSFCNTSPKRQTLTPETKILNVMMTFEEALKLNLAIDECIRKLNSYKRSTKSGKSAGLNLAIHLEAGRVTVNEERLSK
;
A
#
# COMPACT_ATOMS: atom_id res chain seq x y z
N MET A 1 -16.92 8.91 16.00
CA MET A 1 -16.69 9.70 14.78
C MET A 1 -16.58 8.70 13.64
N ALA A 2 -17.55 8.67 12.73
CA ALA A 2 -17.50 7.79 11.57
C ALA A 2 -16.37 8.28 10.66
N GLN A 3 -15.40 7.43 10.35
CA GLN A 3 -14.40 7.75 9.34
C GLN A 3 -15.14 7.92 8.00
N GLU A 4 -15.03 9.12 7.42
CA GLU A 4 -15.46 9.35 6.05
C GLU A 4 -14.77 8.33 5.14
N PRO A 5 -15.48 7.72 4.17
CA PRO A 5 -14.85 6.80 3.25
C PRO A 5 -13.78 7.58 2.47
N MET A 6 -12.51 7.26 2.71
CA MET A 6 -11.37 7.84 2.02
C MET A 6 -11.65 7.73 0.51
N MET A 7 -11.89 8.88 -0.15
CA MET A 7 -12.16 8.93 -1.59
C MET A 7 -11.14 8.07 -2.32
N LYS A 8 -11.56 7.28 -3.30
CA LYS A 8 -10.69 6.37 -4.07
C LYS A 8 -9.54 7.16 -4.69
N THR A 9 -8.45 7.27 -3.94
CA THR A 9 -7.18 7.79 -4.40
C THR A 9 -6.74 6.87 -5.53
N PHE A 10 -6.39 7.45 -6.67
CA PHE A 10 -5.86 6.76 -7.83
C PHE A 10 -4.88 5.65 -7.41
N SER A 11 -5.13 4.41 -7.84
CA SER A 11 -4.29 3.26 -7.52
C SER A 11 -3.48 2.84 -8.74
N PHE A 12 -2.21 2.54 -8.51
CA PHE A 12 -1.30 1.97 -9.52
C PHE A 12 -1.52 0.46 -9.72
N GLY A 13 -2.49 -0.12 -9.01
CA GLY A 13 -2.78 -1.55 -9.00
C GLY A 13 -2.39 -2.20 -7.67
N GLY A 14 -2.16 -3.50 -7.71
CA GLY A 14 -1.82 -4.28 -6.53
C GLY A 14 -2.04 -5.77 -6.74
N GLY A 15 -2.28 -6.48 -5.65
CA GLY A 15 -2.48 -7.93 -5.68
C GLY A 15 -3.31 -8.42 -4.49
N SER A 16 -3.73 -9.67 -4.57
CA SER A 16 -4.43 -10.37 -3.49
C SER A 16 -3.42 -11.16 -2.65
N PHE A 17 -3.70 -11.32 -1.37
CA PHE A 17 -2.92 -12.16 -0.47
C PHE A 17 -3.80 -13.26 0.12
N CYS A 18 -3.19 -14.41 0.36
CA CYS A 18 -3.90 -15.63 0.73
C CYS A 18 -3.98 -15.83 2.25
N ASN A 19 -2.98 -15.34 2.98
CA ASN A 19 -2.93 -15.54 4.42
C ASN A 19 -2.18 -14.41 5.13
N THR A 20 -2.51 -14.20 6.40
CA THR A 20 -1.73 -13.35 7.30
C THR A 20 -1.20 -14.15 8.48
N SER A 21 -0.02 -13.80 8.96
CA SER A 21 0.52 -14.32 10.21
C SER A 21 1.04 -13.17 11.07
N PRO A 22 0.45 -12.90 12.25
CA PRO A 22 -0.66 -13.63 12.87
C PRO A 22 -1.98 -13.49 12.09
N LYS A 23 -2.94 -14.38 12.37
CA LYS A 23 -4.26 -14.33 11.72
C LYS A 23 -4.96 -13.03 12.10
N ARG A 24 -5.82 -12.52 11.21
CA ARG A 24 -6.56 -11.27 11.46
C ARG A 24 -7.30 -11.26 12.81
N GLN A 25 -7.92 -12.38 13.20
CA GLN A 25 -8.68 -12.48 14.46
C GLN A 25 -7.79 -12.40 15.71
N THR A 26 -6.50 -12.66 15.56
CA THR A 26 -5.54 -12.66 16.67
C THR A 26 -4.65 -11.41 16.63
N LEU A 27 -4.98 -10.42 15.81
CA LEU A 27 -4.26 -9.14 15.80
C LEU A 27 -4.62 -8.37 17.07
N THR A 28 -3.59 -8.05 17.83
CA THR A 28 -3.68 -7.19 19.01
C THR A 28 -2.84 -5.93 18.80
N PRO A 29 -3.08 -4.84 19.56
CA PRO A 29 -2.25 -3.64 19.51
C PRO A 29 -0.76 -3.91 19.76
N GLU A 30 -0.41 -5.00 20.45
CA GLU A 30 0.97 -5.41 20.76
C GLU A 30 1.63 -6.19 19.60
N THR A 31 0.88 -6.51 18.55
CA THR A 31 1.39 -7.24 17.39
C THR A 31 2.41 -6.38 16.64
N LYS A 32 3.68 -6.80 16.68
CA LYS A 32 4.79 -6.04 16.07
C LYS A 32 4.98 -6.29 14.58
N ILE A 33 4.55 -7.45 14.09
CA ILE A 33 4.81 -7.90 12.72
C ILE A 33 3.52 -8.50 12.16
N LEU A 34 3.14 -8.06 10.96
CA LEU A 34 2.10 -8.67 10.15
C LEU A 34 2.74 -9.23 8.88
N ASN A 35 2.84 -10.54 8.80
CA ASN A 35 3.25 -11.22 7.59
C ASN A 35 2.06 -11.33 6.65
N VAL A 36 2.28 -11.07 5.37
CA VAL A 36 1.29 -11.23 4.30
C VAL A 36 1.85 -12.19 3.27
N MET A 37 1.19 -13.33 3.10
CA MET A 37 1.61 -14.35 2.13
C MET A 37 0.82 -14.19 0.83
N MET A 38 1.53 -14.11 -0.28
CA MET A 38 0.98 -13.96 -1.62
C MET A 38 1.47 -15.12 -2.50
N THR A 39 0.67 -15.48 -3.50
CA THR A 39 1.16 -16.38 -4.55
C THR A 39 2.21 -15.66 -5.41
N PHE A 40 2.99 -16.43 -6.16
CA PHE A 40 3.98 -15.89 -7.08
C PHE A 40 3.37 -14.89 -8.08
N GLU A 41 2.21 -15.21 -8.66
CA GLU A 41 1.54 -14.34 -9.63
C GLU A 41 1.09 -13.01 -9.00
N GLU A 42 0.51 -13.06 -7.79
CA GLU A 42 0.08 -11.84 -7.10
C GLU A 42 1.28 -11.01 -6.63
N ALA A 43 2.40 -11.65 -6.28
CA ALA A 43 3.66 -10.96 -6.00
C ALA A 43 4.23 -10.27 -7.25
N LEU A 44 4.16 -10.91 -8.43
CA LEU A 44 4.55 -10.28 -9.69
C LEU A 44 3.68 -9.06 -10.03
N LYS A 45 2.36 -9.16 -9.86
CA LYS A 45 1.43 -8.03 -10.04
C LYS A 45 1.75 -6.88 -9.10
N LEU A 46 2.03 -7.19 -7.83
CA LEU A 46 2.42 -6.19 -6.84
C LEU A 46 3.75 -5.52 -7.21
N ASN A 47 4.75 -6.28 -7.67
CA ASN A 47 6.04 -5.73 -8.11
C ASN A 47 5.85 -4.73 -9.25
N LEU A 48 5.06 -5.08 -10.27
CA LEU A 48 4.76 -4.18 -11.39
C LEU A 48 4.06 -2.90 -10.91
N ALA A 49 3.06 -3.02 -10.02
CA ALA A 49 2.36 -1.86 -9.48
C ALA A 49 3.29 -0.93 -8.66
N ILE A 50 4.23 -1.50 -7.90
CA ILE A 50 5.27 -0.74 -7.19
C ILE A 50 6.17 -0.01 -8.19
N ASP A 51 6.66 -0.69 -9.22
CA ASP A 51 7.53 -0.10 -10.23
C ASP A 51 6.85 1.07 -10.96
N GLU A 52 5.58 0.93 -11.35
CA GLU A 52 4.82 2.01 -11.99
C GLU A 52 4.66 3.23 -11.05
N CYS A 53 4.34 2.99 -9.77
CA CYS A 53 4.25 4.07 -8.79
C CYS A 53 5.61 4.77 -8.62
N ILE A 54 6.71 4.03 -8.53
CA ILE A 54 8.06 4.60 -8.41
C ILE A 54 8.42 5.42 -9.65
N ARG A 55 8.10 4.95 -10.86
CA ARG A 55 8.31 5.71 -12.10
C ARG A 55 7.56 7.04 -12.07
N LYS A 56 6.31 7.04 -11.59
CA LYS A 56 5.54 8.28 -11.41
C LYS A 56 6.20 9.20 -10.38
N LEU A 57 6.58 8.70 -9.21
CA LEU A 57 7.27 9.49 -8.18
C LEU A 57 8.57 10.11 -8.71
N ASN A 58 9.31 9.35 -9.52
CA ASN A 58 10.56 9.81 -10.11
C ASN A 58 10.36 10.92 -11.16
N SER A 59 9.14 11.09 -11.70
CA SER A 59 8.82 12.23 -12.56
C SER A 59 8.75 13.56 -11.81
N TYR A 60 8.65 13.55 -10.48
CA TYR A 60 8.60 14.75 -9.66
C TYR A 60 9.96 15.37 -9.41
N LYS A 61 10.00 16.71 -9.37
CA LYS A 61 11.20 17.47 -9.02
C LYS A 61 11.51 17.32 -7.53
N ARG A 62 12.47 16.44 -7.20
CA ARG A 62 12.92 16.10 -5.84
C ARG A 62 13.40 17.28 -4.98
N SER A 63 13.75 18.43 -5.58
CA SER A 63 14.15 19.62 -4.84
C SER A 63 12.97 20.45 -4.31
N THR A 64 11.76 20.26 -4.84
CA THR A 64 10.56 21.00 -4.43
C THR A 64 9.91 20.40 -3.19
N LYS A 65 9.14 21.20 -2.43
CA LYS A 65 8.35 20.70 -1.29
C LYS A 65 7.44 19.53 -1.70
N SER A 66 6.75 19.67 -2.85
CA SER A 66 5.87 18.63 -3.38
C SER A 66 6.59 17.34 -3.73
N GLY A 67 7.77 17.42 -4.37
CA GLY A 67 8.56 16.25 -4.71
C GLY A 67 9.17 15.55 -3.49
N LYS A 68 9.52 16.31 -2.45
CA LYS A 68 10.02 15.76 -1.18
C LYS A 68 8.95 15.06 -0.35
N SER A 69 7.69 15.48 -0.48
CA SER A 69 6.56 14.89 0.25
C SER A 69 5.91 13.73 -0.49
N ALA A 70 6.17 13.55 -1.79
CA ALA A 70 5.57 12.48 -2.56
C ALA A 70 6.16 11.12 -2.14
N GLY A 71 5.29 10.15 -1.86
CA GLY A 71 5.67 8.83 -1.39
C GLY A 71 4.78 7.74 -1.95
N LEU A 72 5.23 6.50 -1.77
CA LEU A 72 4.47 5.30 -2.09
C LEU A 72 3.77 4.80 -0.82
N ASN A 73 2.46 4.59 -0.91
CA ASN A 73 1.63 4.01 0.13
C ASN A 73 1.23 2.58 -0.23
N LEU A 74 1.57 1.62 0.63
CA LEU A 74 1.11 0.24 0.56
C LEU A 74 -0.05 0.06 1.53
N ALA A 75 -1.27 0.03 1.00
CA ALA A 75 -2.47 -0.20 1.79
C ALA A 75 -2.84 -1.69 1.79
N ILE A 76 -2.89 -2.29 2.98
CA ILE A 76 -3.29 -3.68 3.20
C ILE A 76 -4.74 -3.70 3.67
N HIS A 77 -5.63 -4.17 2.80
CA HIS A 77 -7.06 -4.33 3.06
C HIS A 77 -7.31 -5.71 3.68
N LEU A 78 -7.25 -5.77 5.02
CA LEU A 78 -7.40 -7.01 5.79
C LEU A 78 -8.75 -7.71 5.61
N GLU A 79 -9.81 -6.98 5.24
CA GLU A 79 -11.13 -7.54 4.94
C GLU A 79 -11.20 -8.17 3.56
N ALA A 80 -10.65 -7.50 2.57
CA ALA A 80 -10.72 -7.93 1.18
C ALA A 80 -9.62 -8.94 0.82
N GLY A 81 -8.59 -9.11 1.67
CA GLY A 81 -7.43 -9.94 1.34
C GLY A 81 -6.58 -9.32 0.22
N ARG A 82 -6.44 -7.99 0.19
CA ARG A 82 -5.79 -7.27 -0.92
C ARG A 82 -4.74 -6.28 -0.45
N VAL A 83 -3.69 -6.12 -1.24
CA VAL A 83 -2.71 -5.03 -1.13
C VAL A 83 -2.89 -4.12 -2.35
N THR A 84 -2.92 -2.81 -2.12
CA THR A 84 -2.98 -1.80 -3.18
C THR A 84 -1.81 -0.83 -3.06
N VAL A 85 -1.27 -0.44 -4.20
CA VAL A 85 -0.19 0.55 -4.31
C VAL A 85 -0.80 1.88 -4.72
N ASN A 86 -0.56 2.91 -3.93
CA ASN A 86 -1.06 4.26 -4.18
C ASN A 86 0.06 5.27 -4.00
N GLU A 87 -0.05 6.43 -4.66
CA GLU A 87 0.75 7.60 -4.32
C GLU A 87 0.11 8.31 -3.13
N GLU A 88 0.92 8.79 -2.19
CA GLU A 88 0.46 9.59 -1.06
C GLU A 88 1.41 10.76 -0.81
N ARG A 89 0.90 11.83 -0.17
CA ARG A 89 1.74 12.94 0.28
C ARG A 89 1.94 12.85 1.79
N LEU A 90 3.21 12.76 2.19
CA LEU A 90 3.62 12.86 3.58
C LEU A 90 3.26 14.26 4.11
N SER A 91 2.23 14.34 4.96
CA SER A 91 2.00 15.51 5.81
C SER A 91 3.09 15.52 6.87
N LYS A 92 3.97 16.54 6.81
CA LYS A 92 4.93 16.82 7.88
C LYS A 92 4.21 17.15 9.18
#